data_AF-A0A804PGN9-F1
#
_entry.id   AF-A0A804PGN9-F1
#
_cell.length_a   1.000
_cell.length_b   1.000
_cell.length_c   1.000
_cell.angle_alpha   90.00
_cell.angle_beta   90.00
_cell.angle_gamma   90.00
#
_symmetry.space_group_name_H-M   'P 1'
#
loop_
_entity.id
_entity.type
_entity.pdbx_description
1 polymer ?
#
loop_
_entity_poly.entity_id
_entity_poly.type
_entity_poly.pdbx_seq_one_letter_code
_entity_poly.pdbx_strand_id
1 'polypeptide(L)'
;MNLAVAAALPSVTPRTGVVLPRSSRRHCPRGVVPRAASSSVSSFTSPSAAAAPIYTPTPQDRSLRTPHSGYHFDGTARPFFEGWYFKVSIPECRQSFCFMYSVENPLFRDGMSDLDKLLYRPRFTGVGAQILGADDKYICQFSEKSNNFWGSRHELMLGNTFISNKESTPPQGEVPPQDFSRRVLEGFQVTPIWHQGFIRDDGRSNYVPNVQTARWEYSTRPVYGWGDVKSKQLSTAGWLAAFPFFEPHWQICMASGLSTGWIEWDGERFEFENAPSYSEKNWGGGFPRKWYWIQCNVFPGASGEVSLTAAGGLRKIGLGDTYESPSL
;
A
#
# COMPACT_ATOMS: atom_id res chain seq x y z
N MET A 1 -16.44 9.15 9.54
CA MET A 1 -15.50 8.35 8.74
C MET A 1 -14.87 9.28 7.69
N ASN A 2 -13.83 10.04 8.06
CA ASN A 2 -13.00 10.71 7.05
C ASN A 2 -12.05 9.63 6.51
N LEU A 3 -12.55 8.84 5.56
CA LEU A 3 -11.74 7.85 4.84
C LEU A 3 -10.78 8.60 3.92
N ALA A 4 -9.62 8.97 4.44
CA ALA A 4 -8.50 9.47 3.65
C ALA A 4 -7.94 8.40 2.65
N VAL A 5 -8.50 7.18 2.67
CA VAL A 5 -8.09 6.05 1.81
C VAL A 5 -9.24 5.45 0.98
N ALA A 6 -10.53 5.70 1.29
CA ALA A 6 -11.63 5.31 0.40
C ALA A 6 -11.75 6.16 -0.87
N ALA A 7 -10.88 7.17 -0.98
CA ALA A 7 -10.87 8.09 -2.08
C ALA A 7 -10.52 7.39 -3.43
N ALA A 8 -9.97 6.16 -3.40
CA ALA A 8 -9.65 5.36 -4.60
C ALA A 8 -10.80 4.49 -5.16
N LEU A 9 -12.00 4.50 -4.58
CA LEU A 9 -13.13 3.69 -5.10
C LEU A 9 -14.12 4.55 -5.88
N PRO A 10 -14.34 4.32 -7.20
CA PRO A 10 -15.40 4.99 -7.92
C PRO A 10 -16.77 4.61 -7.33
N SER A 11 -17.58 5.61 -7.04
CA SER A 11 -18.98 5.44 -6.68
C SER A 11 -19.76 4.80 -7.84
N VAL A 12 -20.02 3.50 -7.78
CA VAL A 12 -20.99 2.87 -8.69
C VAL A 12 -22.37 2.99 -8.06
N THR A 13 -23.11 4.05 -8.43
CA THR A 13 -24.57 4.05 -8.24
C THR A 13 -25.19 3.02 -9.17
N PRO A 14 -26.13 2.16 -8.70
CA PRO A 14 -26.74 1.15 -9.54
C PRO A 14 -27.62 1.83 -10.58
N ARG A 15 -27.14 1.90 -11.84
CA ARG A 15 -28.03 2.08 -12.97
C ARG A 15 -28.69 0.75 -13.27
N THR A 16 -30.01 0.78 -13.22
CA THR A 16 -30.91 -0.29 -13.59
C THR A 16 -30.57 -0.86 -14.97
N GLY A 17 -30.42 -2.18 -15.02
CA GLY A 17 -30.76 -3.02 -16.17
C GLY A 17 -29.82 -3.02 -17.36
N VAL A 18 -28.70 -3.74 -17.26
CA VAL A 18 -28.18 -4.57 -18.37
C VAL A 18 -27.65 -5.87 -17.78
N VAL A 19 -28.31 -6.98 -18.09
CA VAL A 19 -27.87 -8.33 -17.70
C VAL A 19 -26.66 -8.70 -18.55
N LEU A 20 -25.46 -8.58 -17.97
CA LEU A 20 -24.26 -9.19 -18.54
C LEU A 20 -24.19 -10.68 -18.13
N PRO A 21 -23.67 -11.58 -18.99
CA PRO A 21 -23.68 -13.01 -18.70
C PRO A 21 -22.82 -13.30 -17.47
N ARG A 22 -23.34 -14.12 -16.55
CA ARG A 22 -22.61 -14.64 -15.40
C ARG A 22 -21.31 -15.30 -15.87
N SER A 23 -20.18 -14.67 -15.59
CA SER A 23 -18.86 -15.28 -15.66
C SER A 23 -18.83 -16.47 -14.70
N SER A 24 -18.66 -17.68 -15.24
CA SER A 24 -18.51 -18.90 -14.47
C SER A 24 -17.23 -18.82 -13.61
N ARG A 25 -17.35 -19.19 -12.33
CA ARG A 25 -16.22 -19.42 -11.43
C ARG A 25 -15.21 -20.33 -12.13
N ARG A 26 -14.05 -19.80 -12.52
CA ARG A 26 -12.91 -20.63 -12.90
C ARG A 26 -12.10 -20.87 -11.63
N HIS A 27 -12.33 -22.03 -11.02
CA HIS A 27 -11.36 -22.62 -10.11
C HIS A 27 -10.06 -22.89 -10.87
N CYS A 28 -8.91 -22.52 -10.30
CA CYS A 28 -7.62 -23.06 -10.70
C CYS A 28 -7.68 -24.59 -10.62
N PRO A 29 -7.50 -25.35 -11.72
CA PRO A 29 -7.51 -26.80 -11.64
C PRO A 29 -6.21 -27.28 -11.01
N ARG A 30 -6.32 -28.03 -9.91
CA ARG A 30 -5.32 -29.06 -9.60
C ARG A 30 -5.44 -30.17 -10.66
N GLY A 31 -4.31 -30.62 -11.17
CA GLY A 31 -4.20 -31.46 -12.35
C GLY A 31 -5.08 -32.72 -12.32
N VAL A 32 -5.80 -32.93 -13.42
CA VAL A 32 -6.44 -34.21 -13.76
C VAL A 32 -5.98 -34.59 -15.15
N VAL A 33 -5.42 -35.78 -15.26
CA VAL A 33 -4.81 -36.37 -16.47
C VAL A 33 -5.91 -36.86 -17.43
N PRO A 34 -5.93 -36.45 -18.71
CA PRO A 34 -6.69 -37.13 -19.75
C PRO A 34 -5.86 -38.29 -20.35
N ARG A 35 -6.53 -39.40 -20.57
CA ARG A 35 -5.96 -40.66 -21.08
C ARG A 35 -5.79 -40.62 -22.61
N ALA A 36 -4.54 -40.75 -23.03
CA ALA A 36 -3.99 -41.31 -24.27
C ALA A 36 -4.50 -40.84 -25.65
N ALA A 37 -3.66 -40.09 -26.36
CA ALA A 37 -3.29 -40.34 -27.75
C ALA A 37 -1.80 -40.00 -27.94
N SER A 38 -1.06 -40.88 -28.61
CA SER A 38 0.40 -40.95 -28.70
C SER A 38 1.02 -39.86 -29.59
N SER A 39 2.06 -39.15 -29.11
CA SER A 39 3.34 -38.93 -29.81
C SER A 39 4.24 -37.91 -29.08
N SER A 40 5.56 -38.19 -29.13
CA SER A 40 6.71 -37.40 -28.68
C SER A 40 6.80 -37.01 -27.18
N VAL A 41 7.71 -37.68 -26.48
CA VAL A 41 8.15 -37.35 -25.11
C VAL A 41 8.99 -36.08 -25.16
N SER A 42 8.37 -34.92 -24.94
CA SER A 42 9.04 -33.75 -24.39
C SER A 42 8.90 -33.80 -22.88
N SER A 43 10.02 -33.84 -22.16
CA SER A 43 10.05 -33.80 -20.70
C SER A 43 9.38 -32.52 -20.20
N PHE A 44 8.12 -32.63 -19.80
CA PHE A 44 7.43 -31.62 -19.01
C PHE A 44 8.12 -31.54 -17.66
N THR A 45 8.95 -30.51 -17.51
CA THR A 45 9.42 -30.05 -16.22
C THR A 45 8.20 -29.61 -15.41
N SER A 46 8.03 -30.18 -14.22
CA SER A 46 7.08 -29.70 -13.21
C SER A 46 7.23 -28.18 -13.07
N PRO A 47 6.14 -27.42 -12.83
CA PRO A 47 6.28 -26.01 -12.52
C PRO A 47 7.22 -25.91 -11.31
N SER A 48 8.34 -25.22 -11.53
CA SER A 48 9.28 -24.87 -10.46
C SER A 48 8.46 -24.31 -9.31
N ALA A 49 8.71 -24.77 -8.09
CA ALA A 49 8.14 -24.13 -6.91
C ALA A 49 8.41 -22.62 -7.03
N ALA A 50 7.38 -21.79 -6.91
CA ALA A 50 7.53 -20.34 -7.00
C ALA A 50 8.67 -19.91 -6.07
N ALA A 51 9.57 -19.06 -6.56
CA ALA A 51 10.73 -18.65 -5.79
C ALA A 51 10.29 -18.05 -4.45
N ALA A 52 10.84 -18.56 -3.34
CA ALA A 52 10.52 -18.04 -2.02
C ALA A 52 11.03 -16.58 -1.90
N PRO A 53 10.29 -15.70 -1.19
CA PRO A 53 10.76 -14.34 -0.96
C PRO A 53 12.04 -14.37 -0.11
N ILE A 54 13.04 -13.57 -0.48
CA ILE A 54 14.30 -13.48 0.27
C ILE A 54 14.31 -12.16 1.03
N TYR A 55 14.33 -12.25 2.36
CA TYR A 55 14.54 -11.08 3.20
C TYR A 55 15.99 -10.63 3.15
N THR A 56 16.19 -9.34 2.94
CA THR A 56 17.47 -8.66 3.15
C THR A 56 17.20 -7.38 3.95
N PRO A 57 18.01 -7.06 4.98
CA PRO A 57 17.89 -5.80 5.69
C PRO A 57 18.01 -4.62 4.72
N THR A 58 17.22 -3.57 4.95
CA THR A 58 17.22 -2.40 4.06
C THR A 58 18.58 -1.70 4.11
N PRO A 59 19.30 -1.58 2.98
CA PRO A 59 20.59 -0.89 2.96
C PRO A 59 20.40 0.61 3.15
N GLN A 60 21.34 1.27 3.83
CA GLN A 60 21.29 2.71 4.11
C GLN A 60 21.38 3.58 2.84
N ASP A 61 22.18 3.13 1.87
CA ASP A 61 22.38 3.82 0.60
C ASP A 61 21.81 2.99 -0.55
N ARG A 62 20.78 3.54 -1.20
CA ARG A 62 20.09 2.94 -2.34
C ARG A 62 20.10 3.90 -3.51
N SER A 63 20.48 3.40 -4.69
CA SER A 63 20.49 4.18 -5.94
C SER A 63 19.10 4.72 -6.32
N LEU A 64 18.03 3.96 -6.02
CA LEU A 64 16.64 4.30 -6.32
C LEU A 64 15.89 4.91 -5.12
N ARG A 65 16.61 5.46 -4.14
CA ARG A 65 15.96 6.22 -3.06
C ARG A 65 15.44 7.55 -3.60
N THR A 66 14.14 7.77 -3.45
CA THR A 66 13.49 9.03 -3.83
C THR A 66 13.58 10.04 -2.69
N PRO A 67 13.64 11.35 -3.00
CA PRO A 67 13.44 12.39 -1.99
C PRO A 67 12.11 12.19 -1.25
N HIS A 68 12.01 12.66 -0.01
CA HIS A 68 10.77 12.58 0.79
C HIS A 68 10.26 11.15 1.05
N SER A 69 11.09 10.11 0.93
CA SER A 69 10.67 8.73 1.21
C SER A 69 10.37 8.48 2.71
N GLY A 70 11.09 9.17 3.61
CA GLY A 70 10.95 9.05 5.07
C GLY A 70 9.70 9.71 5.67
N TYR A 71 9.38 9.33 6.91
CA TYR A 71 8.23 9.81 7.70
C TYR A 71 8.35 11.29 8.10
N HIS A 72 7.26 12.05 7.94
CA HIS A 72 7.28 13.53 7.94
C HIS A 72 6.68 14.20 9.17
N PHE A 73 6.15 13.46 10.13
CA PHE A 73 5.56 14.09 11.32
C PHE A 73 6.60 14.94 12.07
N ASP A 74 6.27 16.20 12.31
CA ASP A 74 7.18 17.21 12.87
C ASP A 74 7.04 17.38 14.39
N GLY A 75 6.19 16.60 15.05
CA GLY A 75 5.98 16.69 16.49
C GLY A 75 5.00 17.79 16.93
N THR A 76 4.37 18.50 16.00
CA THR A 76 3.46 19.60 16.32
C THR A 76 2.01 19.14 16.45
N ALA A 77 1.16 20.02 17.00
CA ALA A 77 -0.28 19.81 17.13
C ALA A 77 -1.07 20.27 15.89
N ARG A 78 -0.42 20.55 14.76
CA ARG A 78 -1.14 20.88 13.52
C ARG A 78 -1.88 19.64 13.00
N PRO A 79 -3.03 19.81 12.32
CA PRO A 79 -3.66 18.69 11.63
C PRO A 79 -2.63 17.98 10.75
N PHE A 80 -2.52 16.67 10.89
CA PHE A 80 -1.52 15.89 10.17
C PHE A 80 -2.06 14.51 9.84
N PHE A 81 -1.82 14.12 8.60
CA PHE A 81 -1.97 12.78 8.07
C PHE A 81 -0.71 12.42 7.30
N GLU A 82 -0.34 11.15 7.34
CA GLU A 82 0.55 10.56 6.35
C GLU A 82 0.01 9.20 5.92
N GLY A 83 -0.04 9.00 4.60
CA GLY A 83 -0.56 7.81 3.94
C GLY A 83 0.46 7.21 3.00
N TRP A 84 0.42 5.89 2.89
CA TRP A 84 1.28 5.12 1.99
C TRP A 84 0.45 4.15 1.18
N TYR A 85 0.76 4.04 -0.11
CA TYR A 85 0.12 3.14 -1.04
C TYR A 85 1.16 2.21 -1.68
N PHE A 86 0.89 0.92 -1.66
CA PHE A 86 1.70 -0.10 -2.33
C PHE A 86 0.79 -0.97 -3.18
N LYS A 87 1.24 -1.34 -4.38
CA LYS A 87 0.50 -2.21 -5.27
C LYS A 87 1.37 -3.35 -5.75
N VAL A 88 0.81 -4.55 -5.77
CA VAL A 88 1.33 -5.72 -6.50
C VAL A 88 0.26 -6.15 -7.49
N SER A 89 0.61 -6.26 -8.77
CA SER A 89 -0.27 -6.79 -9.81
C SER A 89 0.21 -8.17 -10.21
N ILE A 90 -0.72 -9.14 -10.30
CA ILE A 90 -0.44 -10.55 -10.65
C ILE A 90 -1.15 -10.82 -11.98
N PRO A 91 -0.50 -10.55 -13.13
CA PRO A 91 -1.15 -10.63 -14.44
C PRO A 91 -1.68 -12.04 -14.77
N GLU A 92 -1.01 -13.08 -14.27
CA GLU A 92 -1.31 -14.49 -14.54
C GLU A 92 -2.73 -14.86 -14.09
N CYS A 93 -3.19 -14.31 -12.97
CA CYS A 93 -4.55 -14.49 -12.46
C CYS A 93 -5.43 -13.25 -12.62
N ARG A 94 -4.92 -12.17 -13.24
CA ARG A 94 -5.61 -10.89 -13.45
C ARG A 94 -6.10 -10.25 -12.15
N GLN A 95 -5.33 -10.40 -11.07
CA GLN A 95 -5.63 -9.81 -9.77
C GLN A 95 -4.60 -8.75 -9.42
N SER A 96 -4.96 -7.86 -8.48
CA SER A 96 -4.03 -6.90 -7.89
C SER A 96 -4.34 -6.73 -6.41
N PHE A 97 -3.31 -6.45 -5.63
CA PHE A 97 -3.41 -6.15 -4.22
C PHE A 97 -2.87 -4.75 -3.97
N CYS A 98 -3.72 -3.88 -3.46
CA CYS A 98 -3.42 -2.51 -3.08
C CYS A 98 -3.39 -2.45 -1.56
N PHE A 99 -2.24 -2.15 -0.97
CA PHE A 99 -2.06 -1.96 0.47
C PHE A 99 -2.01 -0.47 0.75
N MET A 100 -2.80 -0.02 1.71
CA MET A 100 -2.88 1.37 2.12
C MET A 100 -2.68 1.48 3.62
N TYR A 101 -1.65 2.21 4.03
CA TYR A 101 -1.34 2.50 5.41
C TYR A 101 -1.57 3.98 5.70
N SER A 102 -1.93 4.28 6.95
CA SER A 102 -2.19 5.65 7.38
C SER A 102 -1.81 5.85 8.82
N VAL A 103 -1.33 7.06 9.13
CA VAL A 103 -1.22 7.58 10.50
C VAL A 103 -1.84 8.98 10.57
N GLU A 104 -2.67 9.20 11.58
CA GLU A 104 -3.48 10.40 11.77
C GLU A 104 -3.14 11.04 13.12
N ASN A 105 -2.83 12.34 13.12
CA ASN A 105 -2.54 13.17 14.29
C ASN A 105 -1.73 12.46 15.40
N PRO A 106 -0.51 11.96 15.08
CA PRO A 106 0.29 11.08 15.95
C PRO A 106 0.81 11.75 17.23
N LEU A 107 0.60 13.06 17.41
CA LEU A 107 0.82 13.74 18.69
C LEU A 107 -0.04 13.12 19.80
N PHE A 108 -1.30 12.81 19.48
CA PHE A 108 -2.29 12.27 20.42
C PHE A 108 -2.23 10.74 20.41
N ARG A 109 -1.14 10.17 20.94
CA ARG A 109 -0.81 8.74 20.80
C ARG A 109 -1.89 7.81 21.36
N ASP A 110 -2.52 8.19 22.46
CA ASP A 110 -3.59 7.41 23.12
C ASP A 110 -5.01 7.88 22.72
N GLY A 111 -5.12 8.66 21.64
CA GLY A 111 -6.34 9.39 21.28
C GLY A 111 -6.41 10.77 21.94
N MET A 112 -7.46 11.54 21.60
CA MET A 112 -7.67 12.88 22.16
C MET A 112 -8.44 12.82 23.47
N SER A 113 -7.88 13.38 24.55
CA SER A 113 -8.62 13.66 25.78
C SER A 113 -9.63 14.79 25.58
N ASP A 114 -10.52 15.01 26.55
CA ASP A 114 -11.48 16.12 26.47
C ASP A 114 -10.79 17.49 26.51
N LEU A 115 -9.66 17.60 27.22
CA LEU A 115 -8.82 18.80 27.20
C LEU A 115 -8.19 19.01 25.81
N ASP A 116 -7.70 17.94 25.17
CA ASP A 116 -7.14 18.03 23.80
C ASP A 116 -8.21 18.49 22.81
N LYS A 117 -9.43 17.96 22.91
CA LYS A 117 -10.56 18.36 22.05
C LYS A 117 -10.92 19.83 22.25
N LEU A 118 -10.83 20.34 23.49
CA LEU A 118 -11.07 21.76 23.78
C LEU A 118 -9.99 22.66 23.16
N LEU A 119 -8.72 22.28 23.29
CA LEU A 119 -7.58 23.08 22.83
C LEU A 119 -7.35 23.02 21.31
N TYR A 120 -7.57 21.85 20.70
CA TYR A 120 -7.16 21.59 19.31
C TYR A 120 -8.31 21.27 18.36
N ARG A 121 -9.55 21.30 18.88
CA ARG A 121 -10.79 20.79 18.26
C ARG A 121 -10.77 19.26 18.07
N PRO A 122 -11.92 18.58 18.00
CA PRO A 122 -11.97 17.15 17.75
C PRO A 122 -11.31 16.78 16.41
N ARG A 123 -10.50 15.71 16.40
CA ARG A 123 -9.81 15.17 15.23
C ARG A 123 -9.79 13.64 15.29
N PHE A 124 -9.56 13.03 14.14
CA PHE A 124 -9.25 11.60 14.06
C PHE A 124 -7.79 11.36 14.45
N THR A 125 -7.54 10.30 15.19
CA THR A 125 -6.20 9.89 15.62
C THR A 125 -6.01 8.42 15.32
N GLY A 126 -4.76 8.00 15.15
CA GLY A 126 -4.42 6.58 15.15
C GLY A 126 -3.83 6.09 13.84
N VAL A 127 -3.98 4.79 13.59
CA VAL A 127 -3.28 4.06 12.54
C VAL A 127 -4.24 3.11 11.84
N GLY A 128 -4.23 3.11 10.51
CA GLY A 128 -5.04 2.22 9.69
C GLY A 128 -4.21 1.40 8.73
N ALA A 129 -4.59 0.14 8.55
CA ALA A 129 -4.13 -0.75 7.50
C ALA A 129 -5.32 -1.24 6.69
N GLN A 130 -5.29 -1.02 5.38
CA GLN A 130 -6.37 -1.33 4.46
C GLN A 130 -5.81 -2.08 3.26
N ILE A 131 -6.52 -3.08 2.77
CA ILE A 131 -6.13 -3.81 1.56
C ILE A 131 -7.35 -3.96 0.66
N LEU A 132 -7.22 -3.50 -0.59
CA LEU A 132 -8.14 -3.84 -1.68
C LEU A 132 -7.45 -4.92 -2.51
N GLY A 133 -7.99 -6.13 -2.49
CA GLY A 133 -7.33 -7.32 -3.01
C GLY A 133 -8.09 -7.99 -4.14
N ALA A 134 -7.83 -9.29 -4.27
CA ALA A 134 -8.47 -10.13 -5.29
C ALA A 134 -10.00 -10.07 -5.21
N ASP A 135 -10.62 -10.07 -6.40
CA ASP A 135 -12.08 -10.02 -6.62
C ASP A 135 -12.76 -8.77 -6.01
N ASP A 136 -12.04 -7.64 -6.01
CA ASP A 136 -12.50 -6.35 -5.46
C ASP A 136 -12.94 -6.43 -3.97
N LYS A 137 -12.47 -7.46 -3.26
CA LYS A 137 -12.72 -7.61 -1.84
C LYS A 137 -11.79 -6.73 -1.03
N TYR A 138 -12.17 -6.48 0.21
CA TYR A 138 -11.51 -5.52 1.07
C TYR A 138 -11.24 -6.06 2.47
N ILE A 139 -10.26 -5.49 3.16
CA ILE A 139 -10.07 -5.68 4.60
C ILE A 139 -9.51 -4.40 5.19
N CYS A 140 -9.93 -4.09 6.41
CA CYS A 140 -9.47 -2.93 7.14
C CYS A 140 -9.27 -3.31 8.61
N GLN A 141 -8.16 -2.83 9.16
CA GLN A 141 -7.92 -2.84 10.59
C GLN A 141 -7.50 -1.44 11.03
N PHE A 142 -8.18 -0.92 12.05
CA PHE A 142 -7.92 0.44 12.54
C PHE A 142 -7.80 0.48 14.07
N SER A 143 -6.83 1.26 14.54
CA SER A 143 -6.65 1.60 15.95
C SER A 143 -6.67 3.11 16.12
N GLU A 144 -7.46 3.62 17.07
CA GLU A 144 -7.44 5.05 17.44
C GLU A 144 -6.13 5.47 18.11
N LYS A 145 -5.37 4.48 18.58
CA LYS A 145 -4.07 4.62 19.22
C LYS A 145 -2.93 4.42 18.23
N SER A 146 -1.89 5.23 18.36
CA SER A 146 -0.67 5.16 17.54
C SER A 146 0.59 4.85 18.37
N ASN A 147 0.44 4.35 19.61
CA ASN A 147 1.57 4.03 20.49
C ASN A 147 2.57 3.05 19.85
N ASN A 148 2.08 2.11 19.02
CA ASN A 148 2.89 1.05 18.42
C ASN A 148 3.30 1.32 16.97
N PHE A 149 3.01 2.51 16.44
CA PHE A 149 3.45 2.91 15.12
C PHE A 149 4.87 3.46 15.16
N TRP A 150 5.65 3.13 14.15
CA TRP A 150 6.95 3.73 13.90
C TRP A 150 7.14 3.99 12.41
N GLY A 151 7.91 5.03 12.08
CA GLY A 151 8.29 5.38 10.73
C GLY A 151 9.70 5.98 10.73
N SER A 152 10.55 5.53 9.81
CA SER A 152 11.90 6.05 9.64
C SER A 152 11.85 7.46 9.06
N ARG A 153 12.52 8.43 9.68
CA ARG A 153 12.64 9.80 9.13
C ARG A 153 13.48 9.87 7.85
N HIS A 154 14.25 8.82 7.56
CA HIS A 154 15.25 8.85 6.51
C HIS A 154 14.91 7.93 5.34
N GLU A 155 14.08 6.91 5.51
CA GLU A 155 13.77 5.96 4.44
C GLU A 155 12.29 5.56 4.47
N LEU A 156 11.76 5.08 3.34
CA LEU A 156 10.42 4.48 3.27
C LEU A 156 10.39 3.17 4.06
N MET A 157 10.33 3.30 5.37
CA MET A 157 10.25 2.20 6.32
C MET A 157 9.26 2.58 7.38
N LEU A 158 8.24 1.75 7.57
CA LEU A 158 7.25 1.93 8.62
C LEU A 158 6.70 0.59 9.09
N GLY A 159 6.09 0.61 10.26
CA GLY A 159 5.36 -0.52 10.77
C GLY A 159 4.41 -0.12 11.88
N ASN A 160 3.46 -1.01 12.14
CA ASN A 160 2.55 -0.90 13.27
C ASN A 160 2.23 -2.28 13.82
N THR A 161 2.06 -2.36 15.14
CA THR A 161 1.54 -3.55 15.81
C THR A 161 0.17 -3.23 16.40
N PHE A 162 -0.87 -3.83 15.83
CA PHE A 162 -2.23 -3.76 16.37
C PHE A 162 -2.37 -4.68 17.58
N ILE A 163 -1.87 -5.92 17.45
CA ILE A 163 -1.87 -6.91 18.54
C ILE A 163 -0.47 -7.50 18.65
N SER A 164 0.14 -7.35 19.82
CA SER A 164 1.44 -7.96 20.14
C SER A 164 1.25 -9.33 20.78
N ASN A 165 2.29 -10.16 20.69
CA ASN A 165 2.37 -11.35 21.52
C ASN A 165 2.54 -10.94 23.00
N LYS A 166 1.91 -11.66 23.95
CA LYS A 166 1.76 -11.25 25.36
C LYS A 166 3.08 -10.97 26.08
N GLU A 167 4.16 -11.61 25.65
CA GLU A 167 5.50 -11.53 26.26
C GLU A 167 6.49 -10.74 25.40
N SER A 168 6.01 -10.06 24.36
CA SER A 168 6.87 -9.38 23.39
C SER A 168 6.63 -7.88 23.34
N THR A 169 7.72 -7.13 23.21
CA THR A 169 7.67 -5.70 22.91
C THR A 169 7.45 -5.48 21.41
N PRO A 170 6.48 -4.65 20.99
CA PRO A 170 6.31 -4.26 19.59
C PRO A 170 7.61 -3.73 18.96
N PRO A 171 7.89 -4.07 17.68
CA PRO A 171 8.94 -3.42 16.90
C PRO A 171 8.86 -1.90 16.94
N GLN A 172 10.02 -1.23 16.98
CA GLN A 172 10.17 0.22 16.79
C GLN A 172 11.00 0.56 15.54
N GLY A 173 11.21 -0.44 14.68
CA GLY A 173 12.07 -0.39 13.51
C GLY A 173 12.00 -1.72 12.75
N GLU A 174 12.67 -1.76 11.59
CA GLU A 174 12.73 -2.95 10.74
C GLU A 174 13.29 -4.14 11.52
N VAL A 175 12.58 -5.26 11.44
CA VAL A 175 13.05 -6.56 11.94
C VAL A 175 12.87 -7.66 10.89
N PRO A 176 13.70 -8.71 10.92
CA PRO A 176 13.55 -9.86 10.04
C PRO A 176 12.22 -10.61 10.29
N PRO A 177 11.75 -11.43 9.33
CA PRO A 177 10.45 -12.09 9.41
C PRO A 177 10.25 -12.96 10.64
N GLN A 178 11.29 -13.68 11.07
CA GLN A 178 11.26 -14.53 12.26
C GLN A 178 11.02 -13.72 13.54
N ASP A 179 11.62 -12.54 13.64
CA ASP A 179 11.41 -11.63 14.77
C ASP A 179 10.07 -10.91 14.69
N PHE A 180 9.62 -10.57 13.48
CA PHE A 180 8.30 -10.01 13.26
C PHE A 180 7.21 -10.98 13.71
N SER A 181 7.22 -12.23 13.20
CA SER A 181 6.21 -13.25 13.51
C SER A 181 6.18 -13.66 14.98
N ARG A 182 7.31 -13.58 15.69
CA ARG A 182 7.38 -13.87 17.12
C ARG A 182 6.68 -12.80 17.96
N ARG A 183 6.77 -11.53 17.55
CA ARG A 183 6.36 -10.37 18.36
C ARG A 183 5.01 -9.76 17.95
N VAL A 184 4.66 -9.86 16.68
CA VAL A 184 3.49 -9.21 16.08
C VAL A 184 2.46 -10.28 15.72
N LEU A 185 1.35 -10.31 16.45
CA LEU A 185 0.22 -11.19 16.12
C LEU A 185 -0.62 -10.60 15.01
N GLU A 186 -0.90 -9.30 15.05
CA GLU A 186 -1.59 -8.54 14.00
C GLU A 186 -0.90 -7.18 13.81
N GLY A 187 -0.57 -6.84 12.56
CA GLY A 187 0.25 -5.68 12.23
C GLY A 187 0.93 -5.82 10.88
N PHE A 188 1.79 -4.85 10.57
CA PHE A 188 2.54 -4.82 9.32
C PHE A 188 3.91 -4.16 9.51
N GLN A 189 4.81 -4.49 8.60
CA GLN A 189 6.06 -3.79 8.39
C GLN A 189 6.35 -3.75 6.90
N VAL A 190 6.71 -2.57 6.41
CA VAL A 190 7.09 -2.35 5.01
C VAL A 190 8.36 -1.52 4.94
N THR A 191 9.22 -1.91 4.02
CA THR A 191 10.45 -1.22 3.62
C THR A 191 10.47 -1.08 2.10
N PRO A 192 11.48 -0.43 1.49
CA PRO A 192 11.52 -0.33 0.03
C PRO A 192 11.73 -1.68 -0.68
N ILE A 193 12.14 -2.73 0.04
CA ILE A 193 12.51 -4.04 -0.52
C ILE A 193 11.83 -5.22 0.16
N TRP A 194 11.14 -4.99 1.28
CA TRP A 194 10.48 -6.04 2.04
C TRP A 194 9.10 -5.60 2.50
N HIS A 195 8.12 -6.51 2.42
CA HIS A 195 6.78 -6.25 2.89
C HIS A 195 6.18 -7.48 3.54
N GLN A 196 5.77 -7.35 4.80
CA GLN A 196 5.19 -8.43 5.59
C GLN A 196 4.05 -7.93 6.49
N GLY A 197 3.12 -8.81 6.79
CA GLY A 197 2.10 -8.52 7.78
C GLY A 197 0.99 -9.56 7.86
N PHE A 198 0.13 -9.34 8.84
CA PHE A 198 -1.09 -10.08 9.06
C PHE A 198 -2.12 -9.17 9.69
N ILE A 199 -3.31 -9.09 9.11
CA ILE A 199 -4.43 -8.32 9.67
C ILE A 199 -5.73 -9.13 9.58
N ARG A 200 -6.67 -8.78 10.44
CA ARG A 200 -8.03 -9.33 10.46
C ARG A 200 -9.05 -8.21 10.30
N ASP A 201 -10.18 -8.53 9.71
CA ASP A 201 -11.31 -7.59 9.65
C ASP A 201 -11.78 -7.28 11.07
N ASP A 202 -11.88 -5.99 11.38
CA ASP A 202 -12.41 -5.50 12.66
C ASP A 202 -13.93 -5.25 12.61
N GLY A 203 -14.57 -5.54 11.48
CA GLY A 203 -16.01 -5.43 11.28
C GLY A 203 -16.52 -4.00 11.13
N ARG A 204 -15.63 -3.00 11.02
CA ARG A 204 -16.01 -1.58 10.95
C ARG A 204 -16.29 -1.09 9.53
N SER A 205 -16.03 -1.90 8.51
CA SER A 205 -16.32 -1.60 7.09
C SER A 205 -17.48 -2.44 6.57
N ASN A 206 -18.46 -1.82 5.93
CA ASN A 206 -19.59 -2.50 5.27
C ASN A 206 -19.82 -2.04 3.82
N TYR A 207 -18.88 -1.29 3.24
CA TYR A 207 -19.04 -0.63 1.94
C TYR A 207 -18.81 -1.56 0.74
N VAL A 208 -18.01 -2.61 0.92
CA VAL A 208 -17.61 -3.60 -0.08
C VAL A 208 -17.51 -4.97 0.59
N PRO A 209 -17.53 -6.08 -0.17
CA PRO A 209 -17.36 -7.41 0.43
C PRO A 209 -16.02 -7.52 1.17
N ASN A 210 -16.07 -7.77 2.47
CA ASN A 210 -14.86 -7.94 3.26
C ASN A 210 -14.35 -9.39 3.21
N VAL A 211 -13.03 -9.57 3.26
CA VAL A 211 -12.39 -10.84 3.66
C VAL A 211 -12.12 -10.84 5.16
N GLN A 212 -12.03 -12.02 5.77
CA GLN A 212 -11.82 -12.12 7.22
C GLN A 212 -10.35 -11.93 7.61
N THR A 213 -9.43 -12.40 6.78
CA THR A 213 -7.99 -12.37 7.07
C THR A 213 -7.17 -12.07 5.82
N ALA A 214 -6.05 -11.39 6.03
CA ALA A 214 -5.01 -11.22 5.04
C ALA A 214 -3.64 -11.42 5.69
N ARG A 215 -2.78 -12.21 5.05
CA ARG A 215 -1.38 -12.44 5.46
C ARG A 215 -0.49 -12.31 4.24
N TRP A 216 0.67 -11.69 4.37
CA TRP A 216 1.56 -11.55 3.22
C TRP A 216 3.01 -11.51 3.63
N GLU A 217 3.85 -11.95 2.70
CA GLU A 217 5.29 -11.85 2.80
C GLU A 217 5.88 -11.82 1.39
N TYR A 218 6.51 -10.72 1.03
CA TYR A 218 7.17 -10.59 -0.26
C TYR A 218 8.36 -9.63 -0.24
N SER A 219 9.32 -9.95 -1.10
CA SER A 219 10.44 -9.07 -1.44
C SER A 219 10.06 -8.21 -2.65
N THR A 220 10.68 -7.05 -2.78
CA THR A 220 10.53 -6.16 -3.93
C THR A 220 11.89 -5.73 -4.42
N ARG A 221 12.12 -5.87 -5.72
CA ARG A 221 13.25 -5.26 -6.44
C ARG A 221 12.75 -4.00 -7.13
N PRO A 222 13.09 -2.79 -6.62
CA PRO A 222 12.79 -1.56 -7.32
C PRO A 222 13.53 -1.51 -8.66
N VAL A 223 12.84 -1.02 -9.68
CA VAL A 223 13.34 -0.90 -11.04
C VAL A 223 13.49 0.57 -11.41
N TYR A 224 12.42 1.34 -11.21
CA TYR A 224 12.38 2.77 -11.47
C TYR A 224 11.82 3.51 -10.25
N GLY A 225 12.49 4.59 -9.84
CA GLY A 225 11.93 5.58 -8.92
C GLY A 225 11.22 6.68 -9.71
N TRP A 226 11.51 7.95 -9.43
CA TRP A 226 10.91 9.09 -10.12
C TRP A 226 11.95 10.01 -10.76
N GLY A 227 11.75 10.38 -12.02
CA GLY A 227 12.71 11.10 -12.86
C GLY A 227 13.34 10.21 -13.93
N ASP A 228 14.37 10.70 -14.62
CA ASP A 228 15.03 9.91 -15.67
C ASP A 228 15.74 8.68 -15.10
N VAL A 229 15.65 7.56 -15.81
CA VAL A 229 16.13 6.21 -15.40
C VAL A 229 17.62 6.15 -15.01
N LYS A 230 18.43 7.14 -15.40
CA LYS A 230 19.87 7.22 -15.11
C LYS A 230 20.27 8.49 -14.33
N SER A 231 19.30 9.27 -13.90
CA SER A 231 19.51 10.54 -13.22
C SER A 231 19.21 10.43 -11.72
N LYS A 232 19.48 11.51 -10.99
CA LYS A 232 19.05 11.64 -9.60
C LYS A 232 17.52 11.55 -9.53
N GLN A 233 17.05 10.84 -8.51
CA GLN A 233 15.63 10.74 -8.23
C GLN A 233 15.08 12.12 -7.84
N LEU A 234 13.89 12.45 -8.36
CA LEU A 234 13.28 13.77 -8.22
C LEU A 234 12.09 13.74 -7.25
N SER A 235 11.78 14.90 -6.68
CA SER A 235 10.50 15.08 -6.01
C SER A 235 9.37 15.12 -7.03
N THR A 236 8.26 14.42 -6.76
CA THR A 236 7.14 14.34 -7.71
C THR A 236 6.53 15.71 -8.00
N ALA A 237 6.41 16.58 -6.98
CA ALA A 237 5.95 17.95 -7.15
C ALA A 237 7.08 18.96 -7.46
N GLY A 238 8.28 18.49 -7.82
CA GLY A 238 9.44 19.32 -8.13
C GLY A 238 9.89 20.20 -6.96
N TRP A 239 10.44 21.37 -7.25
CA TRP A 239 10.94 22.31 -6.22
C TRP A 239 9.82 22.85 -5.31
N LEU A 240 8.55 22.84 -5.78
CA LEU A 240 7.41 23.27 -4.99
C LEU A 240 7.15 22.35 -3.79
N ALA A 241 7.57 21.08 -3.84
CA ALA A 241 7.47 20.15 -2.73
C ALA A 241 8.26 20.58 -1.48
N ALA A 242 9.24 21.47 -1.63
CA ALA A 242 10.07 21.95 -0.53
C ALA A 242 9.35 22.94 0.40
N PHE A 243 8.22 23.53 -0.01
CA PHE A 243 7.53 24.54 0.79
C PHE A 243 6.33 23.95 1.54
N PRO A 244 6.25 24.10 2.88
CA PRO A 244 5.18 23.53 3.72
C PRO A 244 3.76 24.03 3.42
N PHE A 245 3.60 25.06 2.58
CA PHE A 245 2.31 25.64 2.22
C PHE A 245 1.59 24.85 1.11
N PHE A 246 2.29 23.96 0.41
CA PHE A 246 1.74 23.17 -0.69
C PHE A 246 1.28 21.79 -0.25
N GLU A 247 0.31 21.77 0.66
CA GLU A 247 -0.27 20.52 1.17
C GLU A 247 -1.53 20.09 0.37
N PRO A 248 -1.81 18.77 0.30
CA PRO A 248 -0.91 17.70 0.73
C PRO A 248 0.27 17.55 -0.24
N HIS A 249 1.40 17.15 0.32
CA HIS A 249 2.53 16.70 -0.46
C HIS A 249 2.29 15.27 -0.95
N TRP A 250 2.90 14.92 -2.08
CA TRP A 250 2.79 13.62 -2.72
C TRP A 250 4.13 13.22 -3.32
N GLN A 251 4.49 11.95 -3.17
CA GLN A 251 5.74 11.40 -3.67
C GLN A 251 5.55 9.98 -4.19
N ILE A 252 5.94 9.77 -5.44
CA ILE A 252 6.12 8.44 -6.01
C ILE A 252 7.42 7.87 -5.43
N CYS A 253 7.28 6.78 -4.69
CA CYS A 253 8.40 6.11 -4.03
C CYS A 253 9.06 5.09 -4.95
N MET A 254 8.28 4.45 -5.81
CA MET A 254 8.72 3.48 -6.80
C MET A 254 7.71 3.47 -7.96
N ALA A 255 8.10 4.02 -9.11
CA ALA A 255 7.25 4.01 -10.30
C ALA A 255 7.13 2.61 -10.91
N SER A 256 8.16 1.79 -10.78
CA SER A 256 8.14 0.38 -11.19
C SER A 256 9.03 -0.46 -10.30
N GLY A 257 8.55 -1.63 -9.94
CA GLY A 257 9.31 -2.67 -9.23
C GLY A 257 8.79 -4.05 -9.58
N LEU A 258 9.54 -5.07 -9.15
CA LEU A 258 9.19 -6.46 -9.34
C LEU A 258 9.19 -7.17 -7.99
N SER A 259 8.04 -7.70 -7.60
CA SER A 259 7.86 -8.37 -6.31
C SER A 259 7.81 -9.88 -6.47
N THR A 260 8.38 -10.58 -5.51
CA THR A 260 8.37 -12.05 -5.43
C THR A 260 8.01 -12.45 -4.02
N GLY A 261 7.01 -13.32 -3.88
CA GLY A 261 6.51 -13.80 -2.61
C GLY A 261 5.07 -14.29 -2.69
N TRP A 262 4.32 -14.06 -1.62
CA TRP A 262 2.96 -14.57 -1.50
C TRP A 262 2.04 -13.64 -0.70
N ILE A 263 0.75 -13.72 -1.03
CA ILE A 263 -0.35 -13.10 -0.29
C ILE A 263 -1.41 -14.18 -0.06
N GLU A 264 -1.72 -14.45 1.19
CA GLU A 264 -2.86 -15.26 1.62
C GLU A 264 -4.06 -14.34 1.90
N TRP A 265 -5.17 -14.61 1.22
CA TRP A 265 -6.36 -13.79 1.16
C TRP A 265 -7.59 -14.67 1.39
N ASP A 266 -8.21 -14.57 2.57
CA ASP A 266 -9.35 -15.40 2.96
C ASP A 266 -9.11 -16.92 2.85
N GLY A 267 -7.87 -17.35 3.14
CA GLY A 267 -7.43 -18.75 3.02
C GLY A 267 -6.99 -19.18 1.63
N GLU A 268 -7.14 -18.34 0.60
CA GLU A 268 -6.56 -18.57 -0.73
C GLU A 268 -5.16 -17.96 -0.80
N ARG A 269 -4.18 -18.71 -1.33
CA ARG A 269 -2.79 -18.26 -1.43
C ARG A 269 -2.44 -17.89 -2.87
N PHE A 270 -2.07 -16.64 -3.08
CA PHE A 270 -1.56 -16.09 -4.32
C PHE A 270 -0.04 -16.02 -4.24
N GLU A 271 0.65 -16.87 -5.01
CA GLU A 271 2.11 -16.86 -5.13
C GLU A 271 2.50 -16.23 -6.45
N PHE A 272 3.55 -15.41 -6.43
CA PHE A 272 3.97 -14.65 -7.59
C PHE A 272 5.48 -14.45 -7.61
N GLU A 273 6.03 -14.39 -8.81
CA GLU A 273 7.45 -14.17 -9.05
C GLU A 273 7.60 -13.03 -10.06
N ASN A 274 8.42 -12.03 -9.73
CA ASN A 274 8.60 -10.82 -10.54
C ASN A 274 7.28 -10.14 -10.95
N ALA A 275 6.30 -10.10 -10.05
CA ALA A 275 5.03 -9.41 -10.24
C ALA A 275 5.25 -7.88 -10.31
N PRO A 276 4.65 -7.16 -11.28
CA PRO A 276 4.74 -5.70 -11.37
C PRO A 276 4.23 -4.99 -10.11
N SER A 277 5.03 -4.08 -9.58
CA SER A 277 4.75 -3.38 -8.33
C SER A 277 4.95 -1.87 -8.41
N TYR A 278 4.33 -1.16 -7.48
CA TYR A 278 4.33 0.30 -7.40
C TYR A 278 4.22 0.77 -5.96
N SER A 279 4.79 1.93 -5.62
CA SER A 279 4.53 2.58 -4.34
C SER A 279 4.60 4.10 -4.38
N GLU A 280 3.80 4.73 -3.52
CA GLU A 280 3.74 6.17 -3.31
C GLU A 280 3.30 6.51 -1.89
N LYS A 281 3.35 7.80 -1.57
CA LYS A 281 2.89 8.33 -0.29
C LYS A 281 2.42 9.77 -0.40
N ASN A 282 1.66 10.19 0.60
CA ASN A 282 1.20 11.56 0.74
C ASN A 282 1.19 12.00 2.21
N TRP A 283 1.43 13.28 2.47
CA TRP A 283 1.40 13.83 3.83
C TRP A 283 0.95 15.29 3.87
N GLY A 284 0.41 15.73 5.01
CA GLY A 284 -0.03 17.11 5.23
C GLY A 284 -1.29 17.19 6.09
N GLY A 285 -1.93 18.35 6.15
CA GLY A 285 -3.14 18.57 6.95
C GLY A 285 -4.44 18.00 6.39
N GLY A 286 -4.45 17.51 5.15
CA GLY A 286 -5.61 16.88 4.52
C GLY A 286 -5.47 16.68 3.01
N PHE A 287 -6.41 15.99 2.40
CA PHE A 287 -6.46 15.76 0.94
C PHE A 287 -6.90 17.01 0.15
N PRO A 288 -6.58 17.10 -1.15
CA PRO A 288 -7.07 18.19 -2.00
C PRO A 288 -8.60 18.16 -2.10
N ARG A 289 -9.22 19.31 -2.40
CA ARG A 289 -10.69 19.42 -2.48
C ARG A 289 -11.28 18.53 -3.59
N LYS A 290 -10.56 18.41 -4.70
CA LYS A 290 -10.84 17.49 -5.81
C LYS A 290 -9.51 16.95 -6.28
N TRP A 291 -9.49 15.71 -6.75
CA TRP A 291 -8.27 15.12 -7.27
C TRP A 291 -8.62 13.94 -8.18
N TYR A 292 -7.68 13.58 -9.04
CA TYR A 292 -7.69 12.33 -9.78
C TYR A 292 -6.30 11.70 -9.64
N TRP A 293 -6.28 10.38 -9.74
CA TRP A 293 -5.06 9.60 -9.71
C TRP A 293 -5.24 8.38 -10.59
N ILE A 294 -4.24 8.11 -11.42
CA ILE A 294 -4.21 7.01 -12.36
C ILE A 294 -2.85 6.35 -12.21
N GLN A 295 -2.83 5.03 -12.07
CA GLN A 295 -1.60 4.25 -12.11
C GLN A 295 -1.83 2.94 -12.86
N CYS A 296 -0.90 2.60 -13.76
CA CYS A 296 -0.91 1.33 -14.48
C CYS A 296 0.52 0.90 -14.82
N ASN A 297 0.83 -0.37 -14.56
CA ASN A 297 2.12 -1.00 -14.87
C ASN A 297 1.94 -2.40 -15.50
N VAL A 298 0.75 -2.67 -16.05
CA VAL A 298 0.43 -3.92 -16.74
C VAL A 298 -0.28 -3.57 -18.05
N PHE A 299 0.45 -3.73 -19.16
CA PHE A 299 -0.03 -3.38 -20.50
C PHE A 299 0.00 -4.60 -21.41
N PRO A 300 -1.15 -5.05 -21.95
CA PRO A 300 -1.18 -6.14 -22.91
C PRO A 300 -0.28 -5.85 -24.13
N GLY A 301 0.63 -6.77 -24.43
CA GLY A 301 1.53 -6.66 -25.60
C GLY A 301 2.72 -5.71 -25.43
N ALA A 302 2.88 -5.05 -24.28
CA ALA A 302 4.10 -4.30 -23.98
C ALA A 302 5.27 -5.25 -23.69
N SER A 303 6.44 -4.95 -24.23
CA SER A 303 7.71 -5.57 -23.85
C SER A 303 8.51 -4.62 -22.96
N GLY A 304 9.14 -5.16 -21.91
CA GLY A 304 9.87 -4.37 -20.92
C GLY A 304 9.01 -3.82 -19.77
N GLU A 305 9.63 -3.01 -18.92
CA GLU A 305 9.02 -2.48 -17.69
C GLU A 305 8.39 -1.11 -17.99
N VAL A 306 7.11 -1.10 -18.35
CA VAL A 306 6.35 0.14 -18.61
C VAL A 306 5.48 0.48 -17.39
N SER A 307 5.53 1.74 -16.96
CA SER A 307 4.65 2.25 -15.90
C SER A 307 4.14 3.65 -16.26
N LEU A 308 2.86 3.87 -16.01
CA LEU A 308 2.17 5.14 -16.16
C LEU A 308 1.61 5.54 -14.80
N THR A 309 1.96 6.75 -14.35
CA THR A 309 1.28 7.43 -13.25
C THR A 309 0.89 8.81 -13.73
N ALA A 310 -0.35 9.21 -13.46
CA ALA A 310 -0.83 10.57 -13.68
C ALA A 310 -1.71 11.00 -12.52
N ALA A 311 -1.53 12.23 -12.05
CA ALA A 311 -2.31 12.74 -10.94
C ALA A 311 -2.55 14.25 -11.07
N GLY A 312 -3.61 14.72 -10.45
CA GLY A 312 -3.88 16.15 -10.36
C GLY A 312 -4.92 16.45 -9.31
N GLY A 313 -5.04 17.71 -8.92
CA GLY A 313 -6.05 18.08 -7.95
C GLY A 313 -6.16 19.58 -7.69
N LEU A 314 -7.24 19.96 -7.01
CA LEU A 314 -7.50 21.31 -6.54
C LEU A 314 -7.02 21.43 -5.09
N ARG A 315 -5.79 21.91 -4.91
CA ARG A 315 -5.19 22.13 -3.58
C ARG A 315 -5.51 23.53 -3.06
N LYS A 316 -5.68 23.66 -1.75
CA LYS A 316 -5.90 24.95 -1.09
C LYS A 316 -4.54 25.62 -0.85
N ILE A 317 -4.44 26.93 -1.08
CA ILE A 317 -3.21 27.70 -0.86
C ILE A 317 -3.49 28.90 0.04
N GLY A 318 -2.67 29.06 1.08
CA GLY A 318 -2.68 30.23 1.95
C GLY A 318 -3.92 30.36 2.83
N LEU A 319 -4.14 31.58 3.33
CA LEU A 319 -5.30 31.95 4.12
C LEU A 319 -6.41 32.46 3.18
N GLY A 320 -7.60 31.83 3.24
CA GLY A 320 -8.74 32.15 2.36
C GLY A 320 -9.15 30.98 1.45
N ASP A 321 -10.07 31.20 0.52
CA ASP A 321 -10.58 30.18 -0.43
C ASP A 321 -9.84 30.20 -1.78
N THR A 322 -8.52 30.29 -1.74
CA THR A 322 -7.66 30.26 -2.93
C THR A 322 -7.24 28.82 -3.23
N TYR A 323 -7.37 28.40 -4.49
CA TYR A 323 -7.04 27.05 -4.93
C TYR A 323 -6.11 27.06 -6.15
N GLU A 324 -5.21 26.07 -6.23
CA GLU A 324 -4.39 25.78 -7.41
C GLU A 324 -4.74 24.41 -7.97
N SER A 325 -4.58 24.24 -9.28
CA SER A 325 -4.90 23.01 -10.02
C SER A 325 -3.65 22.35 -10.63
N PRO A 326 -2.68 21.83 -9.84
CA PRO A 326 -1.57 21.08 -10.40
C PRO A 326 -2.02 19.78 -11.08
N SER A 327 -1.31 19.41 -12.15
CA SER A 327 -1.44 18.14 -12.88
C SER A 327 -0.06 17.65 -13.31
N LEU A 328 0.21 16.35 -13.15
CA LEU A 328 1.46 15.68 -13.48
C LEU A 328 1.20 14.37 -14.24
#